data_AF-A0AAW0HWJ1-F1
#
_entry.id   AF-A0AAW0HWJ1-F1
#
_cell.length_a   1.000
_cell.length_b   1.000
_cell.length_c   1.000
_cell.angle_alpha   90.00
_cell.angle_beta   90.00
_cell.angle_gamma   90.00
#
_symmetry.space_group_name_H-M   'P 1'
#
loop_
_entity.id
_entity.type
_entity.pdbx_description
1 polymer ?
#
loop_
_entity_poly.entity_id
_entity_poly.type
_entity_poly.pdbx_seq_one_letter_code
_entity_poly.pdbx_strand_id
1 'polypeptide(L)'
;MCLHQLFEIKVFKEKHRSWFINQSVQSGGLLHFATPMDPLFLLLHYLIKAGKEGKYQPLDQVVVDGMFPDCVLLLRFPELEKSLRHVTEEKEVNSKKYYKYSSEKTLKWLVKKVNQTVVALKANDISVGARVQSSAYFSGGQISRDKEEDYVRYAHGLISEYIPKELSDDLSKSLKLPEPPASVPNPPSKVRNCDQDTFRDLENYCAFNRHFSLFYSILKGEKLS
;
A
#
# COMPACT_ATOMS: atom_id res chain seq x y z
N MET A 1 8.71 14.73 -23.63
CA MET A 1 9.02 14.87 -22.20
C MET A 1 9.00 13.47 -21.59
N CYS A 2 10.09 12.98 -21.02
CA CYS A 2 10.10 11.66 -20.37
C CYS A 2 9.33 11.73 -19.05
N LEU A 3 8.23 11.00 -18.96
CA LEU A 3 7.56 10.72 -17.70
C LEU A 3 8.48 9.80 -16.89
N HIS A 4 9.16 10.36 -15.90
CA HIS A 4 9.85 9.53 -14.90
C HIS A 4 8.76 8.83 -14.09
N GLN A 5 8.66 7.51 -14.21
CA GLN A 5 7.72 6.68 -13.47
C GLN A 5 8.51 5.73 -12.57
N LEU A 6 8.04 5.59 -11.33
CA LEU A 6 8.58 4.65 -10.37
C LEU A 6 7.69 3.42 -10.33
N PHE A 7 8.32 2.24 -10.35
CA PHE A 7 7.63 0.97 -10.19
C PHE A 7 8.27 0.21 -9.04
N GLU A 8 7.43 -0.43 -8.22
CA GLU A 8 7.87 -1.45 -7.29
C GLU A 8 7.78 -2.83 -7.94
N ILE A 9 8.64 -3.75 -7.51
CA ILE A 9 8.61 -5.13 -7.97
C ILE A 9 8.09 -6.01 -6.84
N LYS A 10 6.94 -6.63 -7.04
CA LYS A 10 6.36 -7.61 -6.12
C LYS A 10 6.51 -9.00 -6.71
N VAL A 11 6.75 -9.99 -5.86
CA VAL A 11 6.95 -11.38 -6.28
C VAL A 11 5.89 -12.25 -5.64
N PHE A 12 5.06 -12.87 -6.47
CA PHE A 12 4.19 -13.96 -6.04
C PHE A 12 5.00 -15.25 -5.96
N LYS A 13 4.91 -15.91 -4.80
CA LYS A 13 5.61 -17.16 -4.52
C LYS A 13 4.68 -18.10 -3.77
N GLU A 14 4.46 -19.26 -4.35
CA GLU A 14 3.66 -20.34 -3.76
C GLU A 14 4.46 -21.65 -3.78
N LYS A 15 4.20 -22.53 -2.82
CA LYS A 15 4.90 -23.82 -2.72
C LYS A 15 4.49 -24.74 -3.87
N HIS A 16 5.43 -25.57 -4.32
CA HIS A 16 5.19 -26.61 -5.34
C HIS A 16 4.68 -26.08 -6.68
N ARG A 17 5.16 -24.91 -7.11
CA ARG A 17 4.87 -24.35 -8.45
C ARG A 17 6.09 -24.35 -9.35
N SER A 18 5.87 -24.46 -10.66
CA SER A 18 6.87 -24.35 -11.72
C SER A 18 6.21 -23.79 -12.98
N TRP A 19 7.00 -23.16 -13.84
CA TRP A 19 6.51 -22.62 -15.11
C TRP A 19 7.05 -23.45 -16.27
N PHE A 20 6.19 -23.77 -17.23
CA PHE A 20 6.64 -24.16 -18.56
C PHE A 20 6.72 -22.91 -19.42
N ILE A 21 7.94 -22.58 -19.85
CA ILE A 21 8.23 -21.43 -20.70
C ILE A 21 8.75 -21.98 -22.02
N ASN A 22 7.88 -22.02 -23.03
CA ASN A 22 8.16 -22.64 -24.33
C ASN A 22 8.62 -24.09 -24.16
N GLN A 23 9.88 -24.39 -24.51
CA GLN A 23 10.49 -25.72 -24.42
C GLN A 23 11.35 -25.91 -23.15
N SER A 24 11.21 -25.03 -22.17
CA SER A 24 11.99 -25.04 -20.93
C SER A 24 11.10 -25.08 -19.69
N VAL A 25 11.65 -25.63 -18.60
CA VAL A 25 10.99 -25.68 -17.29
C VAL A 25 11.72 -24.74 -16.34
N GLN A 26 11.02 -23.72 -15.85
CA GLN A 26 11.53 -22.81 -14.83
C GLN A 26 11.06 -23.28 -13.45
N SER A 27 12.01 -23.71 -12.63
CA SER A 27 11.76 -24.10 -11.24
C SER A 27 11.38 -22.89 -10.38
N GLY A 28 10.53 -23.12 -9.39
CA GLY A 28 10.22 -22.15 -8.33
C GLY A 28 8.90 -21.38 -8.53
N GLY A 29 8.35 -21.37 -9.75
CA GLY A 29 7.00 -20.85 -10.00
C GLY A 29 6.79 -19.38 -9.62
N LEU A 30 7.86 -18.58 -9.57
CA LEU A 30 7.80 -17.18 -9.18
C LEU A 30 7.14 -16.36 -10.28
N LEU A 31 6.26 -15.43 -9.91
CA LEU A 31 5.67 -14.47 -10.83
C LEU A 31 5.97 -13.05 -10.34
N HIS A 32 6.67 -12.29 -11.18
CA HIS A 32 7.08 -10.93 -10.88
C HIS A 32 6.06 -9.94 -11.43
N PHE A 33 5.72 -8.94 -10.64
CA PHE A 33 4.83 -7.86 -11.01
C PHE A 33 5.55 -6.53 -10.84
N ALA A 34 5.55 -5.73 -11.90
CA ALA A 34 5.98 -4.33 -11.83
C ALA A 34 4.71 -3.47 -11.66
N THR A 35 4.49 -2.97 -10.45
CA THR A 35 3.35 -2.10 -10.13
C THR A 35 3.83 -0.66 -10.01
N PRO A 36 3.09 0.33 -10.55
CA PRO A 36 3.42 1.74 -10.31
C PRO A 36 3.50 2.00 -8.80
N MET A 37 4.41 2.86 -8.37
CA MET A 37 4.57 3.23 -6.95
C MET A 37 4.57 4.75 -6.80
N ASP A 38 3.86 5.27 -5.79
CA ASP A 38 3.93 6.71 -5.46
C ASP A 38 5.29 7.01 -4.79
N PRO A 39 6.16 7.83 -5.43
CA PRO A 39 7.49 8.15 -4.91
C PRO A 39 7.46 8.84 -3.53
N LEU A 40 6.32 9.41 -3.15
CA LEU A 40 6.18 10.13 -1.89
C LEU A 40 6.34 9.21 -0.67
N PHE A 41 5.98 7.92 -0.78
CA PHE A 41 6.22 6.93 0.29
C PHE A 41 7.72 6.71 0.54
N LEU A 42 8.54 6.64 -0.52
CA LEU A 42 9.99 6.50 -0.38
C LEU A 42 10.62 7.77 0.19
N LEU A 43 10.17 8.94 -0.27
CA LEU A 43 10.65 10.23 0.25
C LEU A 43 10.28 10.47 1.70
N LEU A 44 9.14 9.96 2.13
CA LEU A 44 8.67 10.08 3.50
C LEU A 44 9.70 9.52 4.50
N HIS A 45 10.36 8.40 4.17
CA HIS A 45 11.42 7.84 5.00
C HIS A 45 12.57 8.84 5.24
N TYR A 46 13.07 9.46 4.17
CA TYR A 46 14.16 10.44 4.25
C TYR A 46 13.73 11.72 4.97
N LEU A 47 12.51 12.19 4.69
CA LEU A 47 11.94 13.38 5.32
C LEU A 47 11.75 13.21 6.84
N ILE A 48 11.28 12.05 7.29
CA ILE A 48 11.15 11.75 8.73
C ILE A 48 12.53 11.71 9.39
N LYS A 49 13.52 11.09 8.73
CA LYS A 49 14.89 11.00 9.22
C LYS A 49 15.51 12.40 9.40
N ALA A 50 15.37 13.27 8.40
CA ALA A 50 15.80 14.67 8.46
C ALA A 50 14.97 15.51 9.45
N GLY A 51 13.67 15.21 9.58
CA GLY A 51 12.73 15.89 10.46
C GLY A 51 13.11 15.83 11.94
N LYS A 52 13.87 14.81 12.37
CA LYS A 52 14.42 14.71 13.74
C LYS A 52 15.32 15.90 14.10
N GLU A 53 15.95 16.54 13.12
CA GLU A 53 16.78 17.72 13.33
C GLU A 53 15.96 19.01 13.42
N GLY A 54 14.69 19.00 13.00
CA GLY A 54 13.75 20.12 13.08
C GLY A 54 14.08 21.32 12.17
N LYS A 55 15.08 21.20 11.30
CA LYS A 55 15.59 22.26 10.42
C LYS A 55 14.95 22.23 9.03
N TYR A 56 15.04 23.36 8.33
CA TYR A 56 14.72 23.46 6.91
C TYR A 56 15.95 23.07 6.10
N GLN A 57 15.84 22.02 5.29
CA GLN A 57 16.95 21.49 4.48
C GLN A 57 16.56 21.40 3.01
N PRO A 58 17.50 21.63 2.08
CA PRO A 58 17.25 21.41 0.66
C PRO A 58 17.21 19.89 0.36
N LEU A 59 16.49 19.48 -0.70
CA LEU A 59 16.20 18.06 -0.97
C LEU A 59 17.43 17.21 -1.27
N ASP A 60 18.45 17.82 -1.87
CA ASP A 60 19.76 17.22 -2.14
C ASP A 60 20.49 16.80 -0.86
N GLN A 61 20.23 17.48 0.26
CA GLN A 61 20.78 17.12 1.57
C GLN A 61 19.90 16.12 2.34
N VAL A 62 18.59 16.12 2.08
CA VAL A 62 17.65 15.20 2.73
C VAL A 62 17.74 13.79 2.14
N VAL A 63 17.79 13.67 0.82
CA VAL A 63 17.79 12.39 0.10
C VAL A 63 19.22 11.91 -0.12
N VAL A 64 19.88 11.56 0.99
CA VAL A 64 21.25 11.02 0.99
C VAL A 64 21.28 9.70 1.74
N ASP A 65 21.71 8.64 1.07
CA ASP A 65 21.91 7.33 1.66
C ASP A 65 23.21 6.69 1.16
N GLY A 66 24.06 6.28 2.10
CA GLY A 66 25.33 5.59 1.78
C GLY A 66 25.15 4.12 1.42
N MET A 67 24.04 3.50 1.86
CA MET A 67 23.71 2.11 1.54
C MET A 67 22.94 2.00 0.22
N PHE A 68 22.18 3.04 -0.15
CA PHE A 68 21.35 3.09 -1.35
C PHE A 68 21.61 4.37 -2.17
N PRO A 69 22.70 4.43 -2.95
CA PRO A 69 23.10 5.65 -3.67
C PRO A 69 22.10 6.07 -4.76
N ASP A 70 21.28 5.14 -5.26
CA ASP A 70 20.27 5.41 -6.29
C ASP A 70 19.08 6.26 -5.79
N CYS A 71 19.02 6.60 -4.49
CA CYS A 71 18.00 7.50 -3.95
C CYS A 71 17.97 8.87 -4.62
N VAL A 72 19.09 9.30 -5.23
CA VAL A 72 19.21 10.52 -6.04
C VAL A 72 18.24 10.52 -7.23
N LEU A 73 17.82 9.35 -7.73
CA LEU A 73 16.82 9.24 -8.80
C LEU A 73 15.46 9.81 -8.39
N LEU A 74 15.13 9.80 -7.08
CA LEU A 74 13.90 10.40 -6.54
C LEU A 74 13.84 11.92 -6.75
N LEU A 75 14.97 12.59 -6.96
CA LEU A 75 15.02 14.03 -7.20
C LEU A 75 14.70 14.41 -8.66
N ARG A 76 14.70 13.44 -9.59
CA ARG A 76 14.51 13.69 -11.03
C ARG A 76 13.04 13.73 -11.46
N PHE A 77 12.11 13.51 -10.54
CA PHE A 77 10.68 13.48 -10.86
C PHE A 77 10.13 14.90 -11.08
N PRO A 78 9.51 15.19 -12.24
CA PRO A 78 9.10 16.56 -12.61
C PRO A 78 7.93 17.09 -11.77
N GLU A 79 7.14 16.22 -11.14
CA GLU A 79 6.00 16.60 -10.29
C GLU A 79 6.34 16.57 -8.79
N LEU A 80 7.62 16.36 -8.46
CA LEU A 80 8.06 16.16 -7.09
C LEU A 80 7.71 17.33 -6.18
N GLU A 81 7.93 18.56 -6.63
CA GLU A 81 7.64 19.77 -5.85
C GLU A 81 6.17 19.85 -5.45
N LYS A 82 5.26 19.47 -6.36
CA LYS A 82 3.81 19.47 -6.08
C LYS A 82 3.46 18.38 -5.07
N SER A 83 4.04 17.19 -5.22
CA SER A 83 3.84 16.07 -4.31
C SER A 83 4.37 16.38 -2.90
N LEU A 84 5.54 17.00 -2.79
CA LEU A 84 6.18 17.36 -1.52
C LEU A 84 5.34 18.30 -0.65
N ARG A 85 4.57 19.22 -1.25
CA ARG A 85 3.69 20.14 -0.52
C ARG A 85 2.64 19.45 0.35
N HIS A 86 2.33 18.18 0.06
CA HIS A 86 1.40 17.37 0.84
C HIS A 86 2.00 16.84 2.15
N VAL A 87 3.32 16.76 2.27
CA VAL A 87 4.02 16.16 3.43
C VAL A 87 5.00 17.13 4.11
N THR A 88 5.37 18.22 3.44
CA THR A 88 6.37 19.19 3.92
C THR A 88 5.85 20.63 3.98
N GLU A 89 6.54 21.42 4.79
CA GLU A 89 6.51 22.88 4.76
C GLU A 89 7.65 23.38 3.87
N GLU A 90 7.30 24.21 2.91
CA GLU A 90 8.23 24.81 1.95
C GLU A 90 8.56 26.22 2.41
N LYS A 91 9.85 26.56 2.41
CA LYS A 91 10.34 27.92 2.64
C LYS A 91 11.31 28.28 1.54
N GLU A 92 11.08 29.40 0.86
CA GLU A 92 11.96 29.89 -0.18
C GLU A 92 12.84 31.03 0.37
N VAL A 93 14.15 30.89 0.21
CA VAL A 93 15.13 31.92 0.58
C VAL A 93 16.18 32.00 -0.52
N ASN A 94 16.40 33.19 -1.08
CA ASN A 94 17.37 33.45 -2.15
C ASN A 94 17.22 32.50 -3.36
N SER A 95 15.97 32.31 -3.82
CA SER A 95 15.62 31.41 -4.95
C SER A 95 15.99 29.94 -4.74
N LYS A 96 16.26 29.53 -3.49
CA LYS A 96 16.42 28.13 -3.08
C LYS A 96 15.25 27.71 -2.20
N LYS A 97 14.69 26.55 -2.49
CA LYS A 97 13.60 25.94 -1.71
C LYS A 97 14.18 25.05 -0.62
N TYR A 98 13.67 25.22 0.59
CA TYR A 98 13.99 24.39 1.72
C TYR A 98 12.72 23.73 2.22
N TYR A 99 12.85 22.46 2.62
CA TYR A 99 11.75 21.62 3.03
C TYR A 99 11.94 21.20 4.48
N LYS A 100 10.82 21.16 5.20
CA LYS A 100 10.74 20.63 6.55
C LYS A 100 9.58 19.65 6.63
N TYR A 101 9.81 18.49 7.24
CA TYR A 101 8.78 17.49 7.45
C TYR A 101 7.68 18.02 8.38
N SER A 102 6.41 17.78 8.01
CA SER A 102 5.24 18.17 8.80
C SER A 102 4.33 16.95 9.00
N SER A 103 4.20 16.51 10.26
CA SER A 103 3.36 15.36 10.63
C SER A 103 1.88 15.61 10.34
N GLU A 104 1.38 16.82 10.62
CA GLU A 104 -0.02 17.18 10.39
C GLU A 104 -0.42 17.08 8.91
N LYS A 105 0.41 17.62 8.01
CA LYS A 105 0.18 17.53 6.56
C LYS A 105 0.24 16.09 6.08
N THR A 106 1.23 15.34 6.57
CA THR A 106 1.40 13.92 6.25
C THR A 106 0.17 13.09 6.65
N LEU A 107 -0.38 13.31 7.85
CA LEU A 107 -1.59 12.62 8.29
C LEU A 107 -2.79 12.98 7.40
N LYS A 108 -2.99 14.25 7.05
CA LYS A 108 -4.05 14.66 6.10
C LYS A 108 -3.90 13.99 4.74
N TRP A 109 -2.67 13.84 4.25
CA TRP A 109 -2.38 13.14 3.00
C TRP A 109 -2.65 11.63 3.12
N LEU A 110 -2.23 10.98 4.21
CA LEU A 110 -2.47 9.56 4.46
C LEU A 110 -3.98 9.24 4.56
N VAL A 111 -4.77 10.07 5.25
CA VAL A 111 -6.23 9.89 5.30
C VAL A 111 -6.85 9.95 3.90
N LYS A 112 -6.36 10.84 3.02
CA LYS A 112 -6.81 10.87 1.62
C LYS A 112 -6.43 9.59 0.87
N LYS A 113 -5.23 9.06 1.10
CA LYS A 113 -4.80 7.77 0.52
C LYS A 113 -5.66 6.61 1.01
N VAL A 114 -5.99 6.55 2.29
CA VAL A 114 -6.93 5.55 2.85
C VAL A 114 -8.28 5.64 2.13
N ASN A 115 -8.85 6.83 1.99
CA ASN A 115 -10.12 6.99 1.29
C ASN A 115 -10.04 6.57 -0.18
N GLN A 116 -8.94 6.88 -0.88
CA GLN A 116 -8.70 6.41 -2.25
C GLN A 116 -8.64 4.89 -2.33
N THR A 117 -7.97 4.24 -1.37
CA THR A 117 -7.92 2.77 -1.30
C THR A 117 -9.28 2.15 -1.02
N VAL A 118 -10.11 2.75 -0.16
CA VAL A 118 -11.47 2.27 0.09
C VAL A 118 -12.33 2.34 -1.17
N VAL A 119 -12.23 3.44 -1.93
CA VAL A 119 -12.93 3.58 -3.21
C VAL A 119 -12.48 2.49 -4.20
N ALA A 120 -11.16 2.27 -4.31
CA ALA A 120 -10.63 1.20 -5.15
C ALA A 120 -11.06 -0.20 -4.68
N LEU A 121 -11.18 -0.43 -3.36
CA LEU A 121 -11.58 -1.72 -2.79
C LEU A 121 -13.00 -2.08 -3.20
N LYS A 122 -13.89 -1.09 -3.12
CA LYS A 122 -15.29 -1.21 -3.53
C LYS A 122 -15.42 -1.37 -5.04
N ALA A 123 -14.65 -0.61 -5.83
CA ALA A 123 -14.69 -0.69 -7.29
C ALA A 123 -14.20 -2.04 -7.85
N ASN A 124 -13.31 -2.73 -7.13
CA ASN A 124 -12.79 -4.04 -7.52
C ASN A 124 -13.54 -5.22 -6.84
N ASP A 125 -14.67 -4.96 -6.17
CA ASP A 125 -15.50 -5.95 -5.46
C ASP A 125 -14.69 -6.88 -4.54
N ILE A 126 -13.77 -6.32 -3.76
CA ILE A 126 -13.01 -7.10 -2.77
C ILE A 126 -13.81 -7.27 -1.48
N SER A 127 -13.98 -8.52 -1.05
CA SER A 127 -14.59 -8.85 0.24
C SER A 127 -13.59 -8.62 1.38
N VAL A 128 -13.86 -7.64 2.24
CA VAL A 128 -12.99 -7.21 3.36
C VAL A 128 -13.43 -7.75 4.73
N GLY A 129 -14.20 -8.84 4.78
CA GLY A 129 -14.68 -9.41 6.03
C GLY A 129 -13.59 -10.20 6.80
N ALA A 130 -13.57 -10.07 8.13
CA ALA A 130 -12.67 -10.81 9.04
C ALA A 130 -12.79 -12.35 8.95
N ARG A 131 -13.83 -12.86 8.27
CA ARG A 131 -13.92 -14.23 7.77
C ARG A 131 -14.13 -14.17 6.27
N VAL A 132 -13.21 -14.74 5.52
CA VAL A 132 -13.48 -15.21 4.15
C VAL A 132 -14.53 -16.31 4.30
N GLN A 133 -15.81 -15.93 4.30
CA GLN A 133 -16.88 -16.89 4.10
C GLN A 133 -16.79 -17.29 2.63
N SER A 134 -16.45 -18.56 2.41
CA SER A 134 -16.53 -19.21 1.10
C SER A 134 -17.84 -18.83 0.40
N SER A 135 -17.79 -18.61 -0.92
CA SER A 135 -18.90 -18.22 -1.80
C SER A 135 -20.16 -19.10 -1.68
N ALA A 136 -20.07 -20.26 -1.02
CA ALA A 136 -21.15 -21.21 -0.77
C ALA A 136 -22.15 -20.81 0.34
N TYR A 137 -21.89 -19.79 1.15
CA TYR A 137 -22.79 -19.40 2.26
C TYR A 137 -23.02 -17.88 2.29
N PHE A 138 -23.92 -17.38 1.46
CA PHE A 138 -24.50 -16.05 1.66
C PHE A 138 -25.63 -16.16 2.67
N SER A 139 -25.31 -16.07 3.97
CA SER A 139 -26.35 -15.82 4.98
C SER A 139 -26.73 -14.35 4.89
N GLY A 140 -27.90 -14.07 4.34
CA GLY A 140 -28.48 -12.73 4.30
C GLY A 140 -28.72 -12.19 5.71
N GLY A 141 -28.30 -10.94 5.94
CA GLY A 141 -28.66 -10.18 7.14
C GLY A 141 -27.57 -9.23 7.61
N GLN A 142 -27.90 -7.93 7.66
CA GLN A 142 -27.11 -6.79 8.16
C GLN A 142 -26.05 -6.21 7.21
N ILE A 143 -26.53 -5.45 6.23
CA ILE A 143 -25.75 -4.52 5.42
C ILE A 143 -26.09 -3.12 5.96
N SER A 144 -25.16 -2.40 6.60
CA SER A 144 -25.09 -0.93 6.48
C SER A 144 -24.04 -0.17 7.32
N ARG A 145 -23.41 -0.72 8.37
CA ARG A 145 -22.33 0.00 9.09
C ARG A 145 -21.02 -0.77 9.21
N ASP A 146 -21.09 -2.04 9.61
CA ASP A 146 -19.89 -2.85 9.88
C ASP A 146 -19.00 -3.04 8.63
N LYS A 147 -19.59 -3.04 7.43
CA LYS A 147 -18.84 -3.17 6.17
C LYS A 147 -17.90 -1.99 5.91
N GLU A 148 -18.29 -0.77 6.24
CA GLU A 148 -17.49 0.42 5.91
C GLU A 148 -16.23 0.50 6.77
N GLU A 149 -16.39 0.24 8.07
CA GLU A 149 -15.28 0.23 9.03
C GLU A 149 -14.28 -0.87 8.70
N ASP A 150 -14.75 -2.04 8.24
CA ASP A 150 -13.92 -3.13 7.74
C ASP A 150 -13.08 -2.72 6.51
N TYR A 151 -13.66 -1.97 5.55
CA TYR A 151 -12.91 -1.45 4.40
C TYR A 151 -11.82 -0.47 4.84
N VAL A 152 -12.14 0.44 5.77
CA VAL A 152 -11.17 1.42 6.28
C VAL A 152 -10.04 0.72 7.03
N ARG A 153 -10.36 -0.32 7.82
CA ARG A 153 -9.37 -1.12 8.53
C ARG A 153 -8.47 -1.91 7.57
N TYR A 154 -9.05 -2.49 6.52
CA TYR A 154 -8.27 -3.19 5.49
C TYR A 154 -7.35 -2.24 4.72
N ALA A 155 -7.89 -1.09 4.30
CA ALA A 155 -7.15 0.00 3.67
C ALA A 155 -5.98 0.52 4.53
N HIS A 156 -6.23 0.73 5.82
CA HIS A 156 -5.17 1.09 6.79
C HIS A 156 -4.08 0.03 6.83
N GLY A 157 -4.45 -1.25 6.89
CA GLY A 157 -3.51 -2.37 6.83
C GLY A 157 -2.61 -2.32 5.59
N LEU A 158 -3.18 -2.11 4.40
CA LEU A 158 -2.40 -1.99 3.16
C LEU A 158 -1.42 -0.83 3.18
N ILE A 159 -1.85 0.34 3.65
CA ILE A 159 -0.98 1.52 3.72
C ILE A 159 0.10 1.35 4.79
N SER A 160 -0.20 0.64 5.88
CA SER A 160 0.74 0.39 6.98
C SER A 160 2.01 -0.37 6.53
N GLU A 161 1.95 -1.13 5.44
CA GLU A 161 3.12 -1.81 4.86
C GLU A 161 4.13 -0.83 4.21
N TYR A 162 3.68 0.38 3.84
CA TYR A 162 4.49 1.39 3.16
C TYR A 162 4.96 2.52 4.07
N ILE A 163 4.53 2.56 5.33
CA ILE A 163 4.86 3.62 6.29
C ILE A 163 5.50 3.07 7.57
N PRO A 164 6.31 3.87 8.28
CA PRO A 164 6.81 3.50 9.60
C PRO A 164 5.68 3.24 10.60
N LYS A 165 5.95 2.37 11.58
CA LYS A 165 4.96 1.97 12.60
C LYS A 165 4.41 3.16 13.37
N GLU A 166 5.24 4.17 13.69
CA GLU A 166 4.78 5.34 14.44
C GLU A 166 3.68 6.10 13.68
N LEU A 167 3.83 6.24 12.36
CA LEU A 167 2.81 6.89 11.53
C LEU A 167 1.56 6.03 11.35
N SER A 168 1.70 4.71 11.34
CA SER A 168 0.56 3.80 11.30
C SER A 168 -0.32 3.93 12.54
N ASP A 169 0.30 4.09 13.71
CA ASP A 169 -0.41 4.26 14.98
C ASP A 169 -1.09 5.63 15.09
N ASP A 170 -0.46 6.68 14.57
CA ASP A 170 -1.09 8.00 14.51
C ASP A 170 -2.22 8.06 13.48
N LEU A 171 -2.08 7.33 12.37
CA LEU A 171 -3.13 7.19 11.36
C LEU A 171 -4.34 6.44 11.93
N SER A 172 -4.14 5.34 12.66
CA SER A 172 -5.25 4.57 13.26
C SER A 172 -6.05 5.40 14.27
N LYS A 173 -5.37 6.20 15.11
CA LYS A 173 -6.00 7.18 16.01
C LYS A 173 -6.81 8.23 15.24
N SER A 174 -6.25 8.77 14.16
CA SER A 174 -6.91 9.80 13.35
C SER A 174 -8.18 9.28 12.65
N LEU A 175 -8.18 8.00 12.28
CA LEU A 175 -9.31 7.32 11.64
C LEU A 175 -10.36 6.82 12.64
N LYS A 176 -10.12 6.98 13.96
CA LYS A 176 -10.99 6.47 15.03
C LYS A 176 -11.29 4.97 14.91
N LEU A 177 -10.32 4.19 14.41
CA LEU A 177 -10.50 2.75 14.29
C LEU A 177 -10.50 2.12 15.69
N PRO A 178 -11.47 1.23 16.02
CA PRO A 178 -11.41 0.45 17.25
C PRO A 178 -10.14 -0.40 17.25
N GLU A 179 -9.48 -0.49 18.41
CA GLU A 179 -8.37 -1.42 18.63
C GLU A 179 -8.85 -2.84 18.26
N PRO A 180 -8.05 -3.65 17.53
CA PRO A 180 -8.49 -4.97 17.13
C PRO A 180 -8.93 -5.78 18.37
N PRO A 181 -10.07 -6.48 18.33
CA PRO A 181 -10.45 -7.34 19.44
C PRO A 181 -9.34 -8.37 19.68
N ALA A 182 -8.95 -8.53 20.95
CA ALA A 182 -8.00 -9.52 21.38
C ALA A 182 -8.31 -10.89 20.75
N SER A 183 -7.27 -11.59 20.31
CA SER A 183 -7.37 -12.92 19.71
C SER A 183 -8.21 -13.85 20.57
N VAL A 184 -9.44 -14.15 20.12
CA VAL A 184 -10.26 -15.20 20.72
C VAL A 184 -9.63 -16.54 20.30
N PRO A 185 -9.43 -17.51 21.22
CA PRO A 185 -8.78 -18.77 20.89
C PRO A 185 -9.49 -19.49 19.73
N ASN A 186 -8.72 -19.94 18.74
CA ASN A 186 -9.23 -20.75 17.65
C ASN A 186 -9.94 -22.01 18.21
N PRO A 187 -11.18 -22.32 17.79
CA PRO A 187 -11.77 -23.62 18.11
C PRO A 187 -10.99 -24.74 17.39
N PRO A 188 -10.91 -25.95 17.98
CA PRO A 188 -10.03 -27.01 17.52
C PRO A 188 -10.35 -27.44 16.08
N SER A 189 -9.31 -27.45 15.24
CA SER A 189 -9.33 -27.88 13.85
C SER A 189 -9.74 -29.35 13.74
N LYS A 190 -10.95 -29.61 13.19
CA LYS A 190 -11.30 -30.94 12.68
C LYS A 190 -10.71 -31.10 11.29
N VAL A 191 -9.71 -31.97 11.19
CA VAL A 191 -9.18 -32.54 9.96
C VAL A 191 -10.32 -33.16 9.14
N ARG A 192 -10.51 -32.72 7.89
CA ARG A 192 -11.25 -33.47 6.85
C ARG A 192 -10.55 -33.31 5.50
N ASN A 193 -10.53 -34.43 4.80
CA ASN A 193 -9.58 -34.86 3.76
C ASN A 193 -9.64 -34.11 2.42
N CYS A 194 -8.56 -34.31 1.65
CA CYS A 194 -8.31 -34.00 0.23
C CYS A 194 -9.54 -34.10 -0.69
N ASP A 195 -9.49 -33.28 -1.74
CA ASP A 195 -10.19 -33.37 -3.04
C ASP A 195 -10.94 -32.07 -3.45
N GLN A 196 -10.45 -30.89 -3.03
CA GLN A 196 -10.96 -29.57 -3.46
C GLN A 196 -9.88 -28.55 -3.89
N ASP A 197 -8.65 -28.98 -4.17
CA ASP A 197 -7.51 -28.05 -4.33
C ASP A 197 -7.51 -27.28 -5.67
N THR A 198 -8.13 -27.79 -6.73
CA THR A 198 -8.14 -27.12 -8.04
C THR A 198 -9.01 -25.86 -8.10
N PHE A 199 -10.06 -25.77 -7.28
CA PHE A 199 -10.95 -24.59 -7.26
C PHE A 199 -10.40 -23.47 -6.37
N ARG A 200 -9.70 -23.81 -5.27
CA ARG A 200 -9.05 -22.82 -4.39
C ARG A 200 -7.89 -22.11 -5.09
N ASP A 201 -7.17 -22.83 -5.95
CA ASP A 201 -6.03 -22.29 -6.69
C ASP A 201 -6.44 -21.19 -7.68
N LEU A 202 -7.59 -21.32 -8.35
CA LEU A 202 -8.13 -20.29 -9.25
C LEU A 202 -8.71 -19.09 -8.48
N GLU A 203 -9.38 -19.33 -7.36
CA GLU A 203 -9.86 -18.27 -6.47
C GLU A 203 -8.69 -17.46 -5.89
N ASN A 204 -7.57 -18.11 -5.55
CA ASN A 204 -6.35 -17.44 -5.10
C ASN A 204 -5.69 -16.60 -6.22
N TYR A 205 -5.66 -17.10 -7.45
CA TYR A 205 -5.17 -16.35 -8.61
C TYR A 205 -6.03 -15.10 -8.87
N CYS A 206 -7.36 -15.25 -8.82
CA CYS A 206 -8.31 -14.14 -8.95
C CYS A 206 -8.25 -13.17 -7.78
N ALA A 207 -8.09 -13.63 -6.53
CA ALA A 207 -7.98 -12.80 -5.35
C ALA A 207 -6.67 -12.01 -5.34
N PHE A 208 -5.56 -12.63 -5.75
CA PHE A 208 -4.27 -11.97 -5.92
C PHE A 208 -4.33 -10.93 -7.04
N ASN A 209 -4.92 -11.26 -8.19
CA ASN A 209 -5.12 -10.31 -9.29
C ASN A 209 -6.04 -9.14 -8.91
N ARG A 210 -7.07 -9.36 -8.09
CA ARG A 210 -7.93 -8.27 -7.59
C ARG A 210 -7.19 -7.38 -6.59
N HIS A 211 -6.41 -7.97 -5.68
CA HIS A 211 -5.53 -7.23 -4.77
C HIS A 211 -4.50 -6.38 -5.54
N PHE A 212 -4.02 -6.87 -6.68
CA PHE A 212 -3.10 -6.17 -7.58
C PHE A 212 -3.76 -5.07 -8.43
N SER A 213 -4.96 -5.31 -8.96
CA SER A 213 -5.77 -4.28 -9.63
C SER A 213 -6.10 -3.11 -8.70
N LEU A 214 -6.22 -3.41 -7.40
CA LEU A 214 -6.36 -2.41 -6.35
C LEU A 214 -5.15 -1.50 -6.22
N PHE A 215 -3.94 -2.05 -6.17
CA PHE A 215 -2.72 -1.24 -6.18
C PHE A 215 -2.63 -0.35 -7.43
N TYR A 216 -3.08 -0.87 -8.57
CA TYR A 216 -3.18 -0.11 -9.82
C TYR A 216 -4.15 1.08 -9.73
N SER A 217 -5.34 0.91 -9.13
CA SER A 217 -6.32 1.99 -8.92
C SER A 217 -5.98 2.95 -7.76
N ILE A 218 -5.23 2.50 -6.76
CA ILE A 218 -4.82 3.30 -5.58
C ILE A 218 -3.80 4.39 -5.95
N LEU A 219 -2.98 4.16 -6.98
CA LEU A 219 -1.81 4.98 -7.29
C LEU A 219 -1.98 5.86 -8.53
N LYS A 220 -2.87 5.50 -9.45
CA LYS A 220 -3.35 6.41 -10.49
C LYS A 220 -4.50 7.24 -9.93
N GLY A 221 -4.17 8.43 -9.43
CA GLY A 221 -5.15 9.52 -9.33
C GLY A 221 -5.62 9.96 -10.72
N GLU A 222 -6.24 9.08 -11.50
CA GLU A 222 -6.96 9.47 -12.70
C GLU A 222 -8.26 10.14 -12.24
N LYS A 223 -8.36 11.43 -12.57
CA LYS A 223 -9.62 12.18 -12.52
C LYS A 223 -10.70 11.34 -13.18
N LEU A 224 -11.69 10.93 -12.40
CA LEU A 224 -13.01 10.61 -12.95
C LEU A 224 -13.56 11.94 -13.49
N SER A 225 -13.41 12.15 -14.80
CA SER A 225 -14.14 13.16 -15.56
C SER A 225 -15.57 12.71 -15.77
#